data_AF-A0A4Q4M1T0-F1
#
_entry.id   AF-A0A4Q4M1T0-F1
#
_cell.length_a   1.000
_cell.length_b   1.000
_cell.length_c   1.000
_cell.angle_alpha   90.00
_cell.angle_beta   90.00
_cell.angle_gamma   90.00
#
_symmetry.space_group_name_H-M   'P 1'
#
loop_
_entity.id
_entity.type
_entity.pdbx_description
1 polymer ?
#
loop_
_entity_poly.entity_id
_entity_poly.type
_entity_poly.pdbx_seq_one_letter_code
_entity_poly.pdbx_strand_id
1 'polypeptide(L)'
;MEVNGRFVVNPPKSVEDDNDRIPSRLGPRTDAAVLKLTDGYLSSGEYYMGRWVIEPRALLPMQVFWAKDQQSVQPCQRDGPEEDPQLKTNGCPFGTSNSENDLVALLLEGMGRSEIKLHFQ
;
A
#
# COMPACT_ATOMS: atom_id res chain seq x y z
N MET A 1 -0.32 6.56 6.36
CA MET A 1 -1.55 5.73 6.29
C MET A 1 -1.49 4.69 7.39
N GLU A 2 -2.57 4.54 8.15
CA GLU A 2 -2.75 3.49 9.15
C GLU A 2 -3.75 2.46 8.63
N VAL A 3 -3.46 1.18 8.86
CA VAL A 3 -4.27 0.02 8.50
C VAL A 3 -4.36 -0.87 9.73
N ASN A 4 -5.58 -1.13 10.21
CA ASN A 4 -5.84 -1.97 11.39
C ASN A 4 -4.99 -1.59 12.62
N GLY A 5 -4.86 -0.29 12.91
CA GLY A 5 -4.08 0.19 14.06
C GLY A 5 -2.57 0.29 13.86
N ARG A 6 -2.06 -0.02 12.65
CA ARG A 6 -0.62 -0.07 12.34
C ARG A 6 -0.28 0.77 11.12
N PHE A 7 0.94 1.26 11.03
CA PHE A 7 1.33 2.23 10.01
C PHE A 7 2.05 1.56 8.86
N VAL A 8 1.72 1.94 7.63
CA VAL A 8 2.58 1.61 6.49
C VAL A 8 3.96 2.21 6.72
N VAL A 9 5.01 1.39 6.63
CA VAL A 9 6.39 1.80 6.88
C VAL A 9 7.17 1.93 5.59
N ASN A 10 8.19 2.80 5.61
CA ASN A 10 9.13 2.96 4.50
C ASN A 10 9.84 1.63 4.18
N PRO A 11 10.26 1.41 2.93
CA PRO A 11 11.09 0.26 2.61
C PRO A 11 12.41 0.30 3.42
N PRO A 12 12.99 -0.86 3.80
CA PRO A 12 14.23 -0.87 4.56
C PRO A 12 15.38 -0.29 3.73
N LYS A 13 16.20 0.57 4.35
CA LYS A 13 17.36 1.22 3.71
C LYS A 13 18.47 0.25 3.24
N SER A 14 18.43 -0.99 3.71
CA SER A 14 19.46 -2.01 3.48
C SER A 14 19.07 -3.04 2.42
N VAL A 15 17.91 -2.90 1.77
CA VAL A 15 17.61 -3.74 0.61
C VAL A 15 18.50 -3.25 -0.51
N GLU A 16 19.49 -4.05 -0.89
CA GLU A 16 20.33 -3.79 -2.06
C GLU A 16 19.42 -3.46 -3.26
N ASP A 17 19.80 -2.41 -4.00
CA ASP A 17 19.02 -1.75 -5.06
C ASP A 17 18.57 -2.68 -6.20
N ASP A 18 18.98 -3.95 -6.18
CA ASP A 18 18.71 -4.95 -7.21
C ASP A 18 17.30 -5.57 -7.12
N ASN A 19 16.59 -5.40 -6.00
CA ASN A 19 15.19 -5.84 -5.89
C ASN A 19 14.22 -4.68 -6.09
N ASP A 20 13.77 -4.48 -7.34
CA ASP A 20 12.76 -3.49 -7.73
C ASP A 20 11.37 -3.70 -7.08
N ARG A 21 11.19 -4.79 -6.33
CA ARG A 21 9.92 -5.24 -5.78
C ARG A 21 10.04 -5.56 -4.30
N ILE A 22 9.88 -4.56 -3.44
CA ILE A 22 10.00 -4.69 -1.99
C ILE A 22 8.59 -4.79 -1.37
N PRO A 23 8.21 -5.90 -0.72
CA PRO A 23 6.88 -6.02 -0.11
C PRO A 23 6.62 -4.91 0.93
N SER A 24 5.50 -4.21 0.79
CA SER A 24 5.06 -3.21 1.75
C SER A 24 4.59 -3.87 3.04
N ARG A 25 4.96 -3.27 4.17
CA ARG A 25 4.67 -3.78 5.51
C ARG A 25 4.04 -2.74 6.41
N LEU A 26 3.44 -3.23 7.49
CA LEU A 26 2.88 -2.48 8.59
C LEU A 26 3.78 -2.55 9.82
N GLY A 27 3.91 -1.44 10.54
CA GLY A 27 4.82 -1.27 11.66
C GLY A 27 4.35 -0.20 12.66
N PRO A 28 5.22 0.18 13.61
CA PRO A 28 4.91 1.21 14.59
C PRO A 28 4.87 2.61 13.96
N ARG A 29 4.23 3.56 14.64
CA ARG A 29 4.10 4.96 14.19
C ARG A 29 5.44 5.66 13.98
N THR A 30 6.48 5.28 14.74
CA THR A 30 7.83 5.85 14.65
C THR A 30 8.47 5.63 13.28
N ASP A 31 8.04 4.59 12.57
CA ASP A 31 8.62 4.17 11.28
C ASP A 31 7.66 4.47 10.11
N ALA A 32 6.56 5.18 10.40
CA ALA A 32 5.50 5.44 9.44
C ALA A 32 6.01 6.22 8.21
N ALA A 33 5.67 5.72 7.02
CA ALA A 33 5.89 6.43 5.78
C ALA A 33 4.95 7.65 5.68
N VAL A 34 5.51 8.79 5.27
CA VAL A 34 4.73 9.96 4.85
C VAL A 34 4.44 9.78 3.36
N LEU A 35 3.18 9.48 3.05
CA LEU A 35 2.74 9.20 1.69
C LEU A 35 2.25 10.48 1.02
N LYS A 36 2.71 10.73 -0.20
CA LYS A 36 2.15 11.73 -1.11
C LYS A 36 1.36 11.00 -2.21
N LEU A 37 0.18 11.52 -2.55
CA LEU A 37 -0.58 11.05 -3.72
C LEU A 37 -0.44 12.10 -4.81
N THR A 38 0.21 11.76 -5.92
CA THR A 38 0.42 12.66 -7.06
C THR A 38 0.12 11.89 -8.35
N ASP A 39 -0.75 12.43 -9.20
CA ASP A 39 -1.18 11.82 -10.47
C ASP A 39 -1.64 10.35 -10.33
N GLY A 40 -2.26 10.03 -9.20
CA GLY A 40 -2.71 8.67 -8.91
C GLY A 40 -1.63 7.74 -8.39
N TYR A 41 -0.44 8.21 -8.01
CA TYR A 41 0.62 7.36 -7.47
C TYR A 41 0.96 7.75 -6.04
N LEU A 42 1.01 6.75 -5.16
CA LEU A 42 1.48 6.93 -3.80
C LEU A 42 3.00 6.88 -3.79
N SER A 43 3.65 7.87 -3.17
CA SER A 43 5.10 7.91 -3.05
C SER A 43 5.58 8.31 -1.66
N SER A 44 6.79 7.86 -1.32
CA SER A 44 7.54 8.32 -0.16
C SER A 44 9.03 8.33 -0.49
N GLY A 45 9.66 9.50 -0.46
CA GLY A 45 11.03 9.66 -0.96
C GLY A 45 11.13 9.33 -2.45
N GLU A 46 12.03 8.42 -2.81
CA GLU A 46 12.24 7.92 -4.18
C GLU A 46 11.36 6.72 -4.55
N TYR A 47 10.54 6.22 -3.61
CA TYR A 47 9.75 5.01 -3.82
C TYR A 47 8.29 5.32 -4.11
N TYR A 48 7.70 4.51 -4.98
CA TYR A 48 6.29 4.43 -5.30
C TYR A 48 5.68 3.17 -4.68
N MET A 49 4.44 3.26 -4.22
CA MET A 49 3.73 2.17 -3.57
C MET A 49 2.47 1.79 -4.33
N GLY A 50 2.27 0.49 -4.55
CA GLY A 50 1.03 -0.01 -5.13
C GLY A 50 1.10 -1.51 -5.43
N ARG A 51 0.06 -1.98 -6.13
CA ARG A 51 0.06 -3.30 -6.77
C ARG A 51 1.02 -3.32 -7.95
N TRP A 52 1.59 -4.48 -8.28
CA TRP A 52 2.50 -4.59 -9.44
C TRP A 52 1.72 -4.48 -10.75
N VAL A 53 2.28 -3.89 -11.80
CA VAL A 53 1.57 -3.78 -13.10
C VAL A 53 1.26 -5.13 -13.75
N ILE A 54 2.11 -6.14 -13.52
CA ILE A 54 1.91 -7.52 -14.00
C ILE A 54 1.59 -8.43 -12.82
N GLU A 55 0.35 -8.91 -12.75
CA GLU A 55 -0.11 -9.77 -11.66
C GLU A 55 -0.70 -11.09 -12.16
N PRO A 56 -0.62 -12.16 -11.36
CA PRO A 56 -1.32 -13.39 -11.67
C PRO A 56 -2.84 -13.16 -11.67
N ARG A 57 -3.56 -13.87 -12.55
CA ARG A 57 -5.02 -13.88 -12.56
C ARG A 57 -5.54 -14.78 -11.44
N ALA A 58 -5.44 -14.31 -10.20
CA ALA A 58 -5.93 -14.99 -9.02
C ALA A 58 -6.97 -14.14 -8.28
N LEU A 59 -7.87 -14.80 -7.56
CA LEU A 59 -8.80 -14.16 -6.63
C LEU A 59 -8.26 -14.26 -5.20
N LEU A 60 -6.97 -13.98 -5.01
CA LEU A 60 -6.33 -13.94 -3.70
C LEU A 60 -5.96 -12.49 -3.38
N PRO A 61 -5.84 -12.10 -2.09
CA PRO A 61 -5.26 -10.82 -1.74
C PRO A 61 -3.93 -10.58 -2.48
N MET A 62 -3.81 -9.44 -3.14
CA MET A 62 -2.64 -9.12 -3.95
C MET A 62 -1.64 -8.34 -3.10
N GLN A 63 -0.40 -8.78 -3.09
CA GLN A 63 0.66 -8.12 -2.33
C GLN A 63 0.88 -6.68 -2.84
N VAL A 64 1.05 -5.74 -1.92
CA VAL A 64 1.45 -4.36 -2.21
C VAL A 64 2.96 -4.25 -2.07
N PHE A 65 3.58 -3.46 -2.94
CA PHE A 65 5.03 -3.30 -3.01
C PHE A 65 5.43 -1.84 -3.03
N TRP A 66 6.67 -1.60 -2.60
CA TRP A 66 7.47 -0.43 -2.92
C TRP A 66 8.33 -0.72 -4.15
N ALA A 67 8.46 0.26 -5.04
CA ALA A 67 9.28 0.22 -6.25
C ALA A 67 9.93 1.59 -6.50
N LYS A 68 11.11 1.65 -7.12
CA LYS A 68 11.75 2.93 -7.50
C LYS A 68 11.17 3.53 -8.79
N ASP A 69 10.69 2.67 -9.69
CA ASP A 69 10.03 3.09 -10.91
C ASP A 69 8.51 3.18 -10.71
N GLN A 70 7.95 4.35 -11.00
CA GLN A 70 6.52 4.60 -10.96
C GLN A 70 5.74 3.66 -11.87
N GLN A 71 6.29 3.30 -13.04
CA GLN A 71 5.61 2.47 -14.04
C GLN A 71 5.54 1.00 -13.63
N SER A 72 6.26 0.61 -12.58
CA SER A 72 6.23 -0.75 -12.04
C SER A 72 5.00 -1.02 -11.15
N VAL A 73 4.31 0.04 -10.70
CA VAL A 73 3.11 -0.07 -9.87
C VAL A 73 1.85 0.47 -10.55
N GLN A 74 0.71 -0.09 -10.16
CA GLN A 74 -0.62 0.35 -10.59
C GLN A 74 -1.03 1.62 -9.83
N PRO A 75 -1.79 2.55 -10.45
CA PRO A 75 -2.31 3.73 -9.78
C PRO A 75 -3.20 3.40 -8.57
N CYS A 76 -3.11 4.27 -7.58
CA CYS A 76 -3.99 4.37 -6.44
C CYS A 76 -5.01 5.50 -6.62
N GLN A 77 -6.16 5.32 -6.00
CA GLN A 77 -7.27 6.26 -6.07
C GLN A 77 -7.72 6.59 -4.66
N ARG A 78 -8.02 7.87 -4.44
CA ARG A 78 -8.81 8.31 -3.29
C ARG A 78 -10.28 8.19 -3.68
N ASP A 79 -11.06 7.55 -2.83
CA ASP A 79 -12.50 7.37 -2.98
C ASP A 79 -13.20 7.75 -1.66
N GLY A 80 -14.52 7.91 -1.68
CA GLY A 80 -15.31 8.30 -0.51
C GLY A 80 -15.30 9.81 -0.19
N PRO A 81 -16.07 10.21 0.83
CA PRO A 81 -16.22 11.62 1.23
C PRO A 81 -14.92 12.20 1.81
N GLU A 82 -14.79 13.52 1.87
CA GLU A 82 -13.58 14.17 2.37
C GLU A 82 -13.32 13.86 3.85
N GLU A 83 -14.38 13.67 4.62
CA GLU A 83 -14.37 13.36 6.05
C GLU A 83 -13.98 11.91 6.36
N ASP A 84 -14.20 10.99 5.40
CA ASP A 84 -13.82 9.57 5.52
C ASP A 84 -13.22 9.05 4.20
N PRO A 85 -12.01 9.51 3.86
CA PRO A 85 -11.40 9.18 2.60
C PRO A 85 -10.84 7.76 2.61
N GLN A 86 -11.26 6.97 1.63
CA GLN A 86 -10.70 5.67 1.34
C GLN A 86 -9.55 5.77 0.36
N LEU A 87 -8.54 4.94 0.55
CA LEU A 87 -7.45 4.77 -0.40
C LEU A 87 -7.52 3.36 -0.98
N LYS A 88 -7.50 3.27 -2.30
CA LYS A 88 -7.63 2.00 -3.04
C LYS A 88 -6.50 1.89 -4.06
N THR A 89 -6.07 0.67 -4.36
CA THR A 89 -5.14 0.37 -5.47
C THR A 89 -5.84 -0.55 -6.46
N ASN A 90 -5.96 -0.09 -7.70
CA ASN A 90 -6.72 -0.76 -8.76
C ASN A 90 -8.13 -1.20 -8.28
N GLY A 91 -8.88 -0.24 -7.71
CA GLY A 91 -10.24 -0.44 -7.19
C GLY A 91 -10.36 -1.23 -5.88
N CYS A 92 -9.26 -1.80 -5.37
CA CYS A 92 -9.29 -2.66 -4.18
C CYS A 92 -8.79 -1.92 -2.92
N PRO A 93 -9.44 -2.08 -1.77
CA PRO A 93 -8.97 -1.51 -0.51
C PRO A 93 -7.68 -2.19 -0.03
N PHE A 94 -6.86 -1.43 0.69
CA PHE A 94 -5.71 -1.96 1.42
C PHE A 94 -6.15 -2.66 2.69
N GLY A 95 -5.44 -3.72 3.09
CA GLY A 95 -5.73 -4.45 4.31
C GLY A 95 -4.64 -5.44 4.67
N THR A 96 -4.99 -6.35 5.56
CA THR A 96 -4.17 -7.50 5.96
C THR A 96 -4.97 -8.78 5.76
N SER A 97 -4.31 -9.86 5.33
CA SER A 97 -4.93 -11.19 5.20
C SER A 97 -4.35 -12.18 6.23
N ASN A 98 -3.30 -12.93 5.87
CA ASN A 98 -2.72 -14.01 6.68
C ASN A 98 -1.70 -13.52 7.71
N SER A 99 -1.03 -12.41 7.41
CA SER A 99 0.00 -11.79 8.24
C SER A 99 -0.45 -10.37 8.54
N GLU A 100 -0.57 -10.03 9.81
CA GLU A 100 -0.95 -8.67 10.25
C GLU A 100 0.15 -7.64 9.97
N ASN A 101 1.33 -8.09 9.54
CA ASN A 101 2.45 -7.24 9.15
C ASN A 101 2.45 -6.92 7.65
N ASP A 102 1.79 -7.71 6.81
CA ASP A 102 1.90 -7.56 5.37
C ASP A 102 0.73 -6.73 4.83
N LEU A 103 1.06 -5.72 4.02
CA LEU A 103 0.07 -4.89 3.36
C LEU A 103 -0.35 -5.55 2.04
N VAL A 104 -1.64 -5.81 1.90
CA VAL A 104 -2.22 -6.41 0.69
C VAL A 104 -3.39 -5.57 0.18
N ALA A 105 -3.75 -5.75 -1.08
CA ALA A 105 -5.01 -5.30 -1.65
C ALA A 105 -6.03 -6.44 -1.59
N LEU A 106 -7.19 -6.20 -0.97
CA LEU A 106 -8.23 -7.20 -0.80
C LEU A 106 -9.13 -7.22 -2.04
N LEU A 107 -9.06 -8.30 -2.82
CA LEU A 107 -9.79 -8.38 -4.09
C LEU A 107 -11.29 -8.63 -3.92
N LEU A 108 -11.69 -9.37 -2.89
CA LEU A 108 -13.09 -9.65 -2.56
C LEU A 108 -13.38 -9.25 -1.12
N GLU A 109 -14.64 -8.94 -0.85
CA GLU A 109 -15.13 -8.69 0.51
C GLU A 109 -14.92 -9.94 1.39
N GLY A 110 -14.56 -9.73 2.66
CA GLY A 110 -14.34 -10.81 3.63
C GLY A 110 -12.98 -11.51 3.55
N MET A 111 -12.09 -11.14 2.61
CA MET A 111 -10.74 -11.74 2.48
C MET A 111 -9.73 -11.32 3.55
N GLY A 112 -10.09 -10.36 4.40
CA GLY A 112 -9.16 -9.80 5.37
C GLY A 112 -9.80 -8.69 6.17
N ARG A 113 -8.95 -7.99 6.92
CA ARG A 113 -9.33 -6.82 7.72
C ARG A 113 -8.83 -5.57 7.04
N SER A 114 -9.69 -4.56 6.97
CA SER A 114 -9.39 -3.28 6.33
C SER A 114 -10.09 -2.16 7.10
N GLU A 115 -9.44 -1.66 8.14
CA GLU A 115 -9.73 -0.36 8.74
C GLU A 115 -8.61 0.60 8.36
N ILE A 116 -8.86 1.53 7.44
CA ILE A 116 -7.88 2.49 6.97
C ILE A 116 -8.13 3.84 7.64
N LYS A 117 -7.08 4.46 8.17
CA LYS A 117 -7.10 5.86 8.63
C LYS A 117 -6.02 6.66 7.89
N LEU A 118 -6.44 7.75 7.28
CA LEU A 118 -5.53 8.72 6.66
C LEU A 118 -5.25 9.85 7.65
N HIS A 119 -3.97 10.04 7.95
CA HIS A 119 -3.48 11.10 8.82
C HIS A 119 -2.87 12.18 7.94
N PHE A 120 -3.50 13.36 7.88
CA PHE A 120 -3.01 14.50 7.10
C PHE A 120 -2.02 15.32 7.93
N GLN A 121 -0.98 15.86 7.27
CA GLN A 121 0.01 16.78 7.85
C GLN A 121 -0.22 18.19 7.34
#